data_AF-A0A7X7MXU4-F1
#
_entry.id   AF-A0A7X7MXU4-F1
#
_cell.length_a   1.000
_cell.length_b   1.000
_cell.length_c   1.000
_cell.angle_alpha   90.00
_cell.angle_beta   90.00
_cell.angle_gamma   90.00
#
_symmetry.space_group_name_H-M   'P 1'
#
loop_
_entity.id
_entity.type
_entity.pdbx_description
1 polymer ?
#
loop_
_entity_poly.entity_id
_entity_poly.type
_entity_poly.pdbx_seq_one_letter_code
_entity_poly.pdbx_strand_id
1 'polypeptide(L)'
;MEINKLKRDTVERLRKVKRDNGLTISQIMDMLEKKNCYISEATIKRVFAENNDAVNFKYQSTIAPLADVLLEIYNDDSGSQDVSALKALIHDKNEMISILVVKNEEIRADYEKRISHLQKQIDTLEEHLLFRERQIDKKDDIITKLLSKVVE
;
A
#
# COMPACT_ATOMS: atom_id res chain seq x y z
N MET A 1 6.24 -18.76 -7.37
CA MET A 1 6.64 -20.11 -6.92
C MET A 1 7.40 -20.07 -5.59
N GLU A 2 8.26 -19.06 -5.38
CA GLU A 2 9.06 -18.89 -4.15
C GLU A 2 8.25 -18.62 -2.88
N ILE A 3 7.20 -17.78 -2.95
CA ILE A 3 6.40 -17.45 -1.77
C ILE A 3 5.64 -18.67 -1.21
N ASN A 4 5.22 -19.60 -2.07
CA ASN A 4 4.54 -20.82 -1.64
C ASN A 4 5.51 -21.80 -0.98
N LYS A 5 6.77 -21.84 -1.46
CA LYS A 5 7.84 -22.59 -0.81
C LYS A 5 8.14 -22.01 0.57
N LEU A 6 8.34 -20.69 0.66
CA LEU A 6 8.54 -19.98 1.93
C LEU A 6 7.42 -20.25 2.92
N LYS A 7 6.14 -20.14 2.52
CA LYS A 7 4.99 -20.43 3.39
C LYS A 7 5.05 -21.84 3.98
N ARG A 8 5.33 -22.85 3.15
CA ARG A 8 5.42 -24.25 3.59
C ARG A 8 6.56 -24.42 4.58
N ASP A 9 7.76 -23.96 4.23
CA ASP A 9 8.95 -24.08 5.06
C ASP A 9 8.74 -23.40 6.43
N THR A 10 8.16 -22.20 6.47
CA THR A 10 7.88 -21.49 7.72
C THR A 10 6.84 -22.19 8.58
N VAL A 11 5.73 -22.66 8.00
CA VAL A 11 4.68 -23.39 8.74
C VAL A 11 5.20 -24.71 9.28
N GLU A 12 6.06 -25.42 8.53
CA GLU A 12 6.67 -26.65 8.98
C GLU A 12 7.62 -26.41 10.16
N ARG A 13 8.43 -25.35 10.12
CA ARG A 13 9.25 -24.92 11.27
C ARG A 13 8.39 -24.55 12.49
N LEU A 14 7.28 -23.82 12.29
CA LEU A 14 6.34 -23.50 13.37
C LEU A 14 5.77 -24.76 14.01
N ARG A 15 5.31 -25.73 13.20
CA ARG A 15 4.79 -27.01 13.69
C ARG A 15 5.85 -27.80 14.45
N LYS A 16 7.09 -27.77 13.98
CA LYS A 16 8.24 -28.37 14.67
C LYS A 16 8.46 -27.71 16.04
N VAL A 17 8.61 -26.39 16.11
CA VAL A 17 8.80 -25.66 17.37
C VAL A 17 7.66 -25.91 18.36
N LYS A 18 6.40 -25.93 17.90
CA LYS A 18 5.26 -26.26 18.76
C LYS A 18 5.36 -27.68 19.34
N ARG A 19 5.74 -28.67 18.52
CA ARG A 19 5.88 -30.08 18.96
C ARG A 19 7.07 -30.23 19.91
N ASP A 20 8.23 -29.73 19.54
CA ASP A 20 9.48 -29.89 20.28
C ASP A 20 9.40 -29.22 21.67
N ASN A 21 8.69 -28.11 21.79
CA ASN A 21 8.52 -27.36 23.04
C ASN A 21 7.19 -27.64 23.76
N GLY A 22 6.37 -28.57 23.27
CA GLY A 22 5.10 -28.94 23.91
C GLY A 22 4.08 -27.80 24.03
N LEU A 23 4.10 -26.81 23.13
CA LEU A 23 3.31 -25.60 23.25
C LEU A 23 1.82 -25.86 23.00
N THR A 24 0.99 -25.38 23.94
CA THR A 24 -0.47 -25.36 23.80
C THR A 24 -0.92 -24.16 22.97
N ILE A 25 -2.12 -24.24 22.38
CA ILE A 25 -2.70 -23.13 21.61
C ILE A 25 -2.91 -21.90 22.50
N SER A 26 -3.28 -22.10 23.77
CA SER A 26 -3.44 -20.99 24.74
C SER A 26 -2.13 -20.24 24.96
N GLN A 27 -1.02 -20.95 25.18
CA GLN A 27 0.28 -20.32 25.36
C GLN A 27 0.71 -19.53 24.13
N ILE A 28 0.45 -20.05 22.92
CA ILE A 28 0.73 -19.32 21.67
C ILE A 28 -0.10 -18.05 21.57
N MET A 29 -1.38 -18.08 21.97
CA MET A 29 -2.25 -16.90 22.02
C MET A 29 -1.71 -15.85 23.00
N ASP A 30 -1.34 -16.26 24.22
CA ASP A 30 -0.79 -15.34 25.23
C ASP A 30 0.51 -14.68 24.73
N MET A 31 1.34 -15.42 24.01
CA MET A 31 2.59 -14.89 23.45
C MET A 31 2.34 -13.93 22.28
N LEU A 32 1.32 -14.18 21.46
CA LEU A 32 0.89 -13.25 20.41
C LEU A 32 0.34 -11.95 21.01
N GLU A 33 -0.49 -12.05 22.05
CA GLU A 33 -1.06 -10.90 22.75
C GLU A 33 0.02 -10.00 23.36
N LYS A 34 1.06 -10.59 23.97
CA LYS A 34 2.22 -9.85 24.50
C LYS A 34 2.97 -9.04 23.43
N LYS A 35 2.93 -9.45 22.16
CA LYS A 35 3.50 -8.72 21.02
C LYS A 35 2.45 -7.88 20.26
N ASN A 36 1.28 -7.62 20.85
CA ASN A 36 0.16 -6.90 20.22
C ASN A 36 -0.29 -7.51 18.87
N CYS A 37 -0.16 -8.81 18.71
CA CYS A 37 -0.58 -9.54 17.51
C CYS A 37 -1.87 -10.31 17.79
N TYR A 38 -2.85 -10.21 16.90
CA TYR A 38 -4.15 -10.87 17.08
C TYR A 38 -4.42 -11.84 15.92
N ILE A 39 -4.46 -13.14 16.25
CA ILE A 39 -4.87 -14.20 15.33
C ILE A 39 -5.96 -15.00 16.05
N SER A 40 -7.08 -15.26 15.36
CA SER A 40 -8.17 -16.07 15.94
C SER A 40 -7.66 -17.47 16.31
N GLU A 41 -8.09 -18.00 17.46
CA GLU A 41 -7.74 -19.35 17.91
C GLU A 41 -8.04 -20.43 16.84
N ALA A 42 -9.17 -20.31 16.13
CA ALA A 42 -9.54 -21.21 15.05
C ALA A 42 -8.51 -21.22 13.90
N THR A 43 -7.92 -20.06 13.58
CA THR A 43 -6.87 -19.96 12.56
C THR A 43 -5.57 -20.57 13.05
N ILE A 44 -5.19 -20.37 14.32
CA ILE A 44 -4.02 -21.01 14.92
C ILE A 44 -4.17 -22.54 14.90
N LYS A 45 -5.33 -23.06 15.34
CA LYS A 45 -5.66 -24.49 15.27
C LYS A 45 -5.52 -25.03 13.85
N ARG A 46 -5.99 -24.30 12.83
CA ARG A 46 -5.84 -24.71 11.42
C ARG A 46 -4.38 -24.72 10.97
N VAL A 47 -3.58 -23.73 11.32
CA VAL A 47 -2.14 -23.66 10.95
C VAL A 47 -1.38 -24.88 11.50
N PHE A 48 -1.68 -25.26 12.74
CA PHE A 48 -1.01 -26.39 13.41
C PHE A 48 -1.66 -27.76 13.18
N ALA A 49 -2.77 -27.85 12.43
CA ALA A 49 -3.36 -29.11 12.03
C ALA A 49 -2.54 -29.75 10.90
N GLU A 50 -2.28 -31.06 10.99
CA GLU A 50 -1.41 -31.79 10.04
C GLU A 50 -1.98 -31.81 8.61
N ASN A 51 -3.31 -31.76 8.47
CA ASN A 51 -4.00 -31.92 7.18
C ASN A 51 -4.19 -30.61 6.39
N ASN A 52 -3.73 -29.46 6.91
CA ASN A 52 -3.89 -28.17 6.21
C ASN A 52 -2.63 -27.79 5.43
N ASP A 53 -2.82 -27.41 4.17
CA ASP A 53 -1.77 -26.85 3.32
C ASP A 53 -1.42 -25.42 3.75
N ALA A 54 -0.13 -25.17 3.95
CA ALA A 54 0.44 -23.88 4.32
C ALA A 54 0.15 -22.77 3.29
N VAL A 55 -0.07 -23.14 2.02
CA VAL A 55 -0.34 -22.18 0.94
C VAL A 55 -1.63 -21.37 1.19
N ASN A 56 -2.60 -21.97 1.89
CA ASN A 56 -3.92 -21.39 2.17
C ASN A 56 -3.90 -20.27 3.22
N PHE A 57 -2.79 -20.11 3.96
CA PHE A 57 -2.68 -19.05 4.95
C PHE A 57 -2.05 -17.78 4.36
N LYS A 58 -2.55 -16.62 4.78
CA LYS A 58 -1.96 -15.33 4.41
C LYS A 58 -0.63 -15.19 5.15
N TYR A 59 0.44 -14.85 4.42
CA TYR A 59 1.77 -14.76 5.02
C TYR A 59 1.81 -13.64 6.07
N GLN A 60 1.47 -12.42 5.68
CA GLN A 60 1.58 -11.23 6.54
C GLN A 60 0.66 -11.24 7.76
N SER A 61 -0.58 -11.72 7.62
CA SER A 61 -1.57 -11.65 8.70
C SER A 61 -1.67 -12.93 9.53
N THR A 62 -0.87 -13.96 9.25
CA THR A 62 -1.00 -15.25 9.95
C THR A 62 0.34 -15.93 10.17
N ILE A 63 1.12 -16.16 9.10
CA ILE A 63 2.39 -16.89 9.22
C ILE A 63 3.47 -16.01 9.86
N ALA A 64 3.61 -14.76 9.43
CA ALA A 64 4.63 -13.85 9.93
C ALA A 64 4.49 -13.56 11.44
N PRO A 65 3.31 -13.21 11.99
CA PRO A 65 3.19 -12.98 13.43
C PRO A 65 3.46 -14.23 14.27
N LEU A 66 3.07 -15.42 13.78
CA LEU A 66 3.40 -16.69 14.44
C LEU A 66 4.91 -16.96 14.39
N ALA A 67 5.57 -16.67 13.28
CA ALA A 67 7.02 -16.79 13.13
C ALA A 67 7.76 -15.83 14.07
N ASP A 68 7.34 -14.57 14.14
CA ASP A 68 7.95 -13.56 14.99
C ASP A 68 7.83 -13.91 16.48
N VAL A 69 6.78 -14.62 16.88
CA VAL A 69 6.61 -15.04 18.28
C VAL A 69 7.32 -16.35 18.56
N LEU A 70 7.09 -17.37 17.74
CA LEU A 70 7.54 -18.72 18.05
C LEU A 70 8.94 -19.01 17.52
N LEU A 71 9.31 -18.47 16.38
CA LEU A 71 10.66 -18.70 15.84
C LEU A 71 11.67 -17.74 16.45
N GLU A 72 11.30 -16.52 16.88
CA GLU A 72 12.27 -15.64 17.57
C GLU A 72 12.58 -16.10 18.99
N ILE A 73 11.60 -16.64 19.72
CA ILE A 73 11.78 -17.06 21.13
C ILE A 73 12.54 -18.39 21.24
N TYR A 74 12.45 -19.24 20.21
CA TYR A 74 13.02 -20.59 20.22
C TYR A 74 14.16 -20.80 19.18
N ASN A 75 14.62 -19.75 18.49
CA ASN A 75 15.84 -19.79 17.65
C ASN A 75 17.08 -19.28 18.41
N ASP A 76 17.25 -19.64 19.68
CA ASP A 76 18.52 -19.35 20.39
C ASP A 76 19.59 -20.42 20.12
N ASP A 77 19.81 -20.74 18.84
CA ASP A 77 21.04 -21.44 18.43
C ASP A 77 21.58 -20.99 17.06
N SER A 78 21.10 -19.85 16.55
CA SER A 78 21.71 -19.22 15.38
C SER A 78 21.64 -17.70 15.47
N GLY A 79 22.18 -17.14 16.56
CA GLY A 79 22.63 -15.75 16.62
C GLY A 79 23.81 -15.49 15.67
N SER A 80 23.66 -15.81 14.38
CA SER A 80 24.61 -15.34 13.38
C SER A 80 24.46 -13.83 13.28
N GLN A 81 25.59 -13.12 13.33
CA GLN A 81 25.67 -11.68 13.03
C GLN A 81 24.90 -11.30 11.75
N ASP A 82 24.74 -12.23 10.82
CA ASP A 82 23.98 -12.06 9.57
C ASP A 82 22.50 -11.74 9.81
N VAL A 83 21.86 -12.34 10.81
CA VAL A 83 20.43 -12.10 11.11
C VAL A 83 20.23 -10.70 11.68
N SER A 84 21.12 -10.27 12.57
CA SER A 84 21.11 -8.91 13.13
C SER A 84 21.43 -7.87 12.05
N ALA A 85 22.38 -8.16 11.16
CA ALA A 85 22.69 -7.30 10.02
C ALA A 85 21.49 -7.20 9.04
N LEU A 86 20.80 -8.31 8.78
CA LEU A 86 19.58 -8.31 7.96
C LEU A 86 18.45 -7.50 8.61
N LYS A 87 18.25 -7.60 9.92
CA LYS A 87 17.26 -6.79 10.65
C LYS A 87 17.57 -5.30 10.57
N ALA A 88 18.83 -4.90 10.76
CA ALA A 88 19.25 -3.50 10.60
C ALA A 88 19.03 -3.00 9.16
N LEU A 89 19.39 -3.82 8.16
CA LEU A 89 19.21 -3.46 6.75
C LEU A 89 17.73 -3.36 6.35
N ILE A 90 16.86 -4.19 6.92
CA ILE A 90 15.40 -4.07 6.74
C ILE A 90 14.88 -2.78 7.38
N HIS A 91 15.35 -2.43 8.58
CA HIS A 91 14.97 -1.20 9.25
C HIS A 91 15.32 0.03 8.40
N ASP A 92 16.58 0.13 7.95
CA ASP A 92 17.05 1.26 7.12
C ASP A 92 16.28 1.36 5.81
N LYS A 93 15.96 0.21 5.18
CA LYS A 93 15.12 0.18 3.98
C LYS A 93 13.71 0.67 4.24
N ASN A 94 13.10 0.31 5.37
CA ASN A 94 11.76 0.77 5.72
C ASN A 94 11.74 2.28 6.00
N GLU A 95 12.77 2.81 6.64
CA GLU A 95 12.92 4.26 6.85
C GLU A 95 13.06 4.99 5.51
N MET A 96 13.90 4.48 4.60
CA MET A 96 14.03 5.03 3.25
C MET A 96 12.72 4.98 2.46
N ILE A 97 11.96 3.88 2.56
CA ILE A 97 10.63 3.77 1.94
C ILE A 97 9.71 4.85 2.49
N SER A 98 9.69 5.07 3.81
CA SER A 98 8.87 6.11 4.44
C SER A 98 9.20 7.51 3.89
N ILE A 99 10.50 7.85 3.78
CA ILE A 99 10.95 9.12 3.21
C ILE A 99 10.49 9.26 1.74
N LEU A 100 10.62 8.20 0.95
CA LEU A 100 10.19 8.19 -0.45
C LEU A 100 8.67 8.33 -0.61
N VAL A 101 7.88 7.79 0.30
CA VAL A 101 6.43 7.96 0.32
C VAL A 101 6.07 9.43 0.56
N VAL A 102 6.64 10.06 1.60
CA VAL A 102 6.42 11.48 1.89
C VAL A 102 6.78 12.36 0.70
N LYS A 103 7.96 12.13 0.09
CA LYS A 103 8.40 12.90 -1.07
C LYS A 103 7.46 12.73 -2.28
N ASN A 104 6.91 11.53 -2.50
CA ASN A 104 5.92 11.31 -3.56
C ASN A 104 4.62 12.05 -3.29
N GLU A 105 4.16 12.10 -2.04
CA GLU A 105 2.96 12.85 -1.65
C GLU A 105 3.15 14.36 -1.86
N GLU A 106 4.31 14.90 -1.50
CA GLU A 106 4.66 16.30 -1.76
C GLU A 106 4.66 16.63 -3.25
N ILE A 107 5.30 15.78 -4.07
CA ILE A 107 5.34 15.94 -5.53
C ILE A 107 3.91 15.88 -6.11
N ARG A 108 3.09 14.93 -5.64
CA ARG A 108 1.71 14.79 -6.09
C ARG A 108 0.89 16.04 -5.75
N ALA A 109 1.03 16.57 -4.53
CA ALA A 109 0.32 17.78 -4.11
C ALA A 109 0.73 19.01 -4.94
N ASP A 110 2.00 19.11 -5.34
CA ASP A 110 2.47 20.18 -6.24
C ASP A 110 1.85 20.06 -7.64
N TYR A 111 1.83 18.85 -8.22
CA TYR A 111 1.18 18.61 -9.50
C TYR A 111 -0.32 18.89 -9.46
N GLU A 112 -1.02 18.50 -8.40
CA GLU A 112 -2.46 18.80 -8.24
C GLU A 112 -2.72 20.31 -8.22
N LYS A 113 -1.89 21.10 -7.51
CA LYS A 113 -1.97 22.57 -7.53
C LYS A 113 -1.73 23.14 -8.93
N ARG A 114 -0.73 22.63 -9.64
CA ARG A 114 -0.39 23.09 -10.99
C ARG A 114 -1.49 22.79 -11.99
N ILE A 115 -2.09 21.59 -11.92
CA ILE A 115 -3.24 21.20 -12.74
C ILE A 115 -4.43 22.14 -12.47
N SER A 116 -4.75 22.39 -11.20
CA SER A 116 -5.84 23.31 -10.84
C SER A 116 -5.60 24.73 -11.37
N HIS A 117 -4.35 25.22 -11.30
CA HIS A 117 -4.00 26.52 -11.85
C HIS A 117 -4.18 26.58 -13.38
N LEU A 118 -3.73 25.55 -14.09
CA LEU A 118 -3.88 25.46 -15.55
C LEU A 118 -5.35 25.36 -15.97
N GLN A 119 -6.17 24.61 -15.23
CA GLN A 119 -7.62 24.54 -15.47
C GLN A 119 -8.27 25.92 -15.37
N LYS A 120 -7.95 26.70 -14.32
CA LYS A 120 -8.46 28.08 -14.21
C LYS A 120 -8.04 28.98 -15.36
N GLN A 121 -6.82 28.81 -15.88
CA GLN A 121 -6.35 29.57 -17.04
C GLN A 121 -7.13 29.18 -18.30
N ILE A 122 -7.40 27.89 -18.49
CA ILE A 122 -8.23 27.40 -19.59
C ILE A 122 -9.64 28.01 -19.51
N ASP A 123 -10.30 27.91 -18.36
CA ASP A 123 -11.66 28.45 -18.15
C ASP A 123 -11.70 29.96 -18.48
N THR A 124 -10.71 30.72 -18.00
CA THR A 124 -10.61 32.16 -18.27
C THR A 124 -10.44 32.46 -19.77
N LEU A 125 -9.61 31.67 -20.47
CA LEU A 125 -9.39 31.83 -21.91
C LEU A 125 -10.64 31.47 -22.71
N GLU A 126 -11.37 30.43 -22.30
CA GLU A 126 -12.64 30.03 -22.91
C GLU A 126 -13.70 31.12 -22.75
N GLU A 127 -13.84 31.71 -21.56
CA GLU A 127 -14.74 32.86 -21.34
C GLU A 127 -14.39 34.05 -22.24
N HIS A 128 -13.09 34.36 -22.35
CA HIS A 128 -12.62 35.43 -23.22
C HIS A 128 -12.92 35.16 -24.70
N LEU A 129 -12.73 33.91 -25.14
CA LEU A 129 -13.00 33.49 -26.52
C LEU A 129 -14.49 33.65 -26.83
N LEU A 130 -15.36 33.14 -25.96
CA LEU A 130 -16.81 33.22 -26.11
C LEU A 130 -17.32 34.67 -26.08
N PHE A 131 -16.71 35.54 -25.26
CA PHE A 131 -17.01 36.98 -25.31
C PHE A 131 -16.62 37.59 -26.65
N ARG A 132 -15.46 37.22 -27.21
CA ARG A 132 -14.99 37.74 -28.50
C ARG A 132 -15.86 37.27 -29.65
N GLU A 133 -16.27 36.01 -29.68
CA GLU A 133 -17.22 35.46 -30.66
C GLU A 133 -18.52 36.27 -30.68
N ARG A 134 -19.14 36.48 -29.52
CA ARG A 134 -20.36 37.30 -29.42
C ARG A 134 -20.19 38.74 -29.91
N GLN A 135 -18.99 39.31 -29.75
CA GLN A 135 -18.68 40.66 -30.24
C GLN A 135 -18.50 40.67 -31.76
N ILE A 136 -17.96 39.60 -32.35
CA ILE A 136 -17.85 39.42 -33.79
C ILE A 136 -19.25 39.29 -34.38
N ASP A 137 -20.09 38.40 -33.87
CA ASP A 137 -21.47 38.19 -34.36
C ASP A 137 -22.26 39.51 -34.38
N LYS A 138 -22.17 40.30 -33.29
CA LYS A 138 -22.82 41.61 -33.21
C LYS A 138 -22.31 42.60 -34.26
N LYS A 139 -21.00 42.59 -34.55
CA LYS A 139 -20.42 43.47 -35.57
C LYS A 139 -20.85 43.03 -36.96
N ASP A 140 -20.87 41.73 -37.23
CA ASP A 140 -21.30 41.17 -38.51
C ASP A 140 -22.79 41.47 -38.78
N ASP A 141 -23.64 41.38 -37.74
CA ASP A 141 -25.05 41.80 -37.81
C ASP A 141 -25.20 43.29 -38.17
N ILE A 142 -24.40 44.16 -37.55
CA ILE A 142 -24.42 45.60 -37.82
C ILE A 142 -23.95 45.87 -39.26
N ILE A 143 -22.85 45.25 -39.69
CA ILE A 143 -22.31 45.38 -41.05
C ILE A 143 -23.36 44.95 -42.07
N THR A 144 -24.02 43.81 -41.85
CA THR A 144 -25.08 43.30 -42.73
C THR A 144 -26.25 44.28 -42.84
N LYS A 145 -26.68 44.89 -41.73
CA LYS A 145 -27.72 45.93 -41.72
C LYS A 145 -27.31 47.23 -42.41
N LEU A 146 -26.04 47.61 -42.34
CA LEU A 146 -25.53 48.79 -43.02
C LEU A 146 -25.42 48.55 -44.54
N LEU A 147 -24.91 47.40 -44.95
CA LEU A 147 -24.77 47.04 -46.37
C LEU A 147 -26.14 46.96 -47.06
N SER A 148 -27.15 46.38 -46.40
CA SER A 148 -28.52 46.33 -46.95
C SER A 148 -29.14 47.71 -47.15
N LYS A 149 -28.83 48.69 -46.29
CA LYS A 149 -29.32 50.07 -46.41
C LYS A 149 -28.62 50.92 -47.49
N VAL A 150 -27.44 50.51 -47.95
CA VAL A 150 -26.67 51.23 -48.98
C VAL A 150 -27.07 50.80 -50.40
N VAL A 151 -27.78 49.67 -50.53
CA VAL A 151 -28.23 49.11 -51.81
C VAL A 151 -29.66 49.57 -52.17
N GLU A 152 -30.35 50.28 -51.27
CA GLU A 152 -31.60 51.01 -51.52
C GLU A 152 -31.32 52.48 -51.91
#